data_AF-A0A8I5NZD8-F1
#
_entry.id   AF-A0A8I5NZD8-F1
#
_cell.length_a   1.000
_cell.length_b   1.000
_cell.length_c   1.000
_cell.angle_alpha   90.00
_cell.angle_beta   90.00
_cell.angle_gamma   90.00
#
_symmetry.space_group_name_H-M   'P 1'
#
loop_
_entity.id
_entity.type
_entity.pdbx_description
1 polymer ?
#
loop_
_entity_poly.entity_id
_entity_poly.type
_entity_poly.pdbx_seq_one_letter_code
_entity_poly.pdbx_strand_id
1 'polypeptide(L)'
;MEKSWMLWNFVERWLIALASWSWALCRISLLPLIVTFHLYGGIILLLLIFISIAGILYKFQDVLLYFPEQPSSSRLYVPMPTGIPHENIFIRTKDGIRLNLILIRYTGDNSPYSPTIIYFHGNAGNIGHRLPNALLMLVNLKVNLLLVDYRGYGKSEGEASEEGLYLDSEAVLDYVMTRPDLDKTKIFLFGRSLGGAVAIHLASENSHRISAIMVENTFLSIPHMASTLFSFFPMRYLPLWCYKNKFLSYRKISQCRMPSLFISGLSDQLIPPVMMKQLYELSPSRTKRLAIFPDGTHNDTWQCQGYFTALEQFIKEVVKSHSPEEMAKTSSNKESPSVRSSRDGKLLAAALLLALLSCCLTVVSFYQVAALQGDLASLRAELQGHHAEKLPARARAPKAGLGEAPAVTAGLKIFEPPAPGEGNSSQSSRNKRAIQGAEETVIQDCLQLIADSETPTIQKGAAKNNCVHP
;
A
#
# COMPACT_ATOMS: atom_id res chain seq x y z
N MET A 1 -39.24 -26.00 83.43
CA MET A 1 -38.06 -26.09 82.53
C MET A 1 -38.37 -26.68 81.15
N GLU A 2 -39.33 -27.61 81.01
CA GLU A 2 -39.69 -28.24 79.72
C GLU A 2 -40.19 -27.27 78.62
N LYS A 3 -41.01 -26.27 78.97
CA LYS A 3 -41.53 -25.31 77.96
C LYS A 3 -40.43 -24.46 77.31
N SER A 4 -39.37 -24.13 78.06
CA SER A 4 -38.23 -23.36 77.53
C SER A 4 -37.40 -24.20 76.56
N TRP A 5 -37.27 -25.51 76.81
CA TRP A 5 -36.50 -26.42 75.97
C TRP A 5 -37.22 -26.74 74.65
N MET A 6 -38.55 -26.90 74.68
CA MET A 6 -39.35 -27.04 73.45
C MET A 6 -39.32 -25.79 72.56
N LEU A 7 -39.38 -24.60 73.15
CA LEU A 7 -39.27 -23.34 72.40
C LEU A 7 -37.89 -23.22 71.75
N TRP A 8 -36.83 -23.62 72.47
CA TRP A 8 -35.48 -23.52 71.95
C TRP A 8 -35.26 -24.49 70.76
N ASN A 9 -35.69 -25.75 70.89
CA ASN A 9 -35.62 -26.72 69.79
C ASN A 9 -36.44 -26.28 68.55
N PHE A 10 -37.57 -25.60 68.75
CA PHE A 10 -38.37 -25.07 67.65
C PHE A 10 -37.66 -23.95 66.90
N VAL A 11 -37.07 -22.99 67.63
CA VAL A 11 -36.31 -21.89 67.03
C VAL A 11 -35.04 -22.41 66.35
N GLU A 12 -34.34 -23.38 66.95
CA GLU A 12 -33.16 -24.02 66.34
C GLU A 12 -33.51 -24.68 64.99
N ARG A 13 -34.59 -25.49 64.95
CA ARG A 13 -35.05 -26.11 63.70
C ARG A 13 -35.47 -25.07 62.66
N TRP A 14 -36.11 -24.00 63.09
CA TRP A 14 -36.48 -22.88 62.20
C TRP A 14 -35.26 -22.16 61.63
N LEU A 15 -34.24 -21.89 62.45
CA LEU A 15 -33.00 -21.26 62.02
C LEU A 15 -32.22 -22.15 61.04
N ILE A 16 -32.13 -23.46 61.32
CA ILE A 16 -31.50 -24.42 60.40
C ILE A 16 -32.27 -24.49 59.07
N ALA A 17 -33.61 -24.53 59.12
CA ALA A 17 -34.43 -24.53 57.92
C ALA A 17 -34.22 -23.25 57.10
N LEU A 18 -34.27 -22.08 57.74
CA LEU A 18 -34.03 -20.78 57.10
C LEU A 18 -32.63 -20.70 56.48
N ALA A 19 -31.59 -21.14 57.19
CA ALA A 19 -30.22 -21.17 56.69
C ALA A 19 -30.08 -22.11 55.49
N SER A 20 -30.72 -23.29 55.52
CA SER A 20 -30.72 -24.24 54.41
C SER A 20 -31.44 -23.69 53.17
N TRP A 21 -32.54 -22.96 53.38
CA TRP A 21 -33.30 -22.30 52.32
C TRP A 21 -32.51 -21.15 51.70
N SER A 22 -31.89 -20.31 52.53
CA SER A 22 -30.98 -19.25 52.09
C SER A 22 -29.80 -19.83 51.29
N TRP A 23 -29.21 -20.94 51.74
CA TRP A 23 -28.11 -21.58 51.03
C TRP A 23 -28.54 -22.24 49.72
N ALA A 24 -29.75 -22.80 49.64
CA ALA A 24 -30.34 -23.29 48.39
C ALA A 24 -30.58 -22.16 47.38
N LEU A 25 -31.15 -21.02 47.81
CA LEU A 25 -31.35 -19.84 46.97
C LEU A 25 -30.02 -19.27 46.46
N CYS A 26 -29.00 -19.17 47.32
CA CYS A 26 -27.66 -18.76 46.91
C CYS A 26 -27.09 -19.68 45.82
N ARG A 27 -27.19 -21.00 45.96
CA ARG A 27 -26.70 -21.95 44.94
C ARG A 27 -27.45 -21.83 43.60
N ILE A 28 -28.77 -21.67 43.65
CA ILE A 28 -29.59 -21.46 42.44
C ILE A 28 -29.19 -20.16 41.74
N SER A 29 -28.84 -19.10 42.48
CA SER A 29 -28.35 -17.83 41.91
C SER A 29 -26.91 -17.88 41.40
N LEU A 30 -26.05 -18.75 41.97
CA LEU A 30 -24.64 -18.88 41.60
C LEU A 30 -24.47 -19.60 40.25
N LEU A 31 -25.32 -20.59 39.98
CA LEU A 31 -25.27 -21.38 38.74
C LEU A 31 -25.40 -20.54 37.45
N PRO A 32 -26.41 -19.65 37.28
CA PRO A 32 -26.51 -18.80 36.11
C PRO A 32 -25.35 -17.79 36.03
N LEU A 33 -24.80 -17.34 37.16
CA LEU A 33 -23.61 -16.47 37.17
C LEU A 33 -22.38 -17.19 36.61
N ILE A 34 -22.15 -18.44 36.99
CA ILE A 34 -21.06 -19.27 36.47
C ILE A 34 -21.27 -19.59 34.99
N VAL A 35 -22.49 -19.97 34.59
CA VAL A 35 -22.82 -20.26 33.19
C VAL A 35 -22.64 -19.02 32.32
N THR A 36 -23.11 -17.85 32.77
CA THR A 36 -22.92 -16.59 32.05
C THR A 36 -21.45 -16.21 31.99
N PHE A 37 -20.69 -16.34 33.08
CA PHE A 37 -19.24 -16.09 33.09
C PHE A 37 -18.50 -16.95 32.05
N HIS A 38 -18.82 -18.25 31.96
CA HIS A 38 -18.20 -19.13 30.96
C HIS A 38 -18.71 -18.88 29.54
N LEU A 39 -19.98 -18.56 29.35
CA LEU A 39 -20.53 -18.23 28.04
C LEU A 39 -19.94 -16.92 27.50
N TYR A 40 -19.98 -15.84 28.29
CA TYR A 40 -19.39 -14.55 27.92
C TYR A 40 -17.87 -14.65 27.83
N GLY A 41 -17.22 -15.33 28.77
CA GLY A 41 -15.78 -15.58 28.72
C GLY A 41 -15.35 -16.38 27.49
N GLY A 42 -16.13 -17.41 27.11
CA GLY A 42 -15.91 -18.21 25.91
C GLY A 42 -16.11 -17.42 24.62
N ILE A 43 -17.17 -16.60 24.54
CA ILE A 43 -17.42 -15.71 23.39
C ILE A 43 -16.29 -14.67 23.26
N ILE A 44 -15.88 -14.04 24.37
CA ILE A 44 -14.78 -13.07 24.37
C ILE A 44 -13.48 -13.75 23.91
N LEU A 45 -13.17 -14.94 24.42
CA LEU A 45 -11.98 -15.69 23.99
C LEU A 45 -12.02 -16.02 22.50
N LEU A 46 -13.17 -16.48 21.98
CA LEU A 46 -13.35 -16.77 20.56
C LEU A 46 -13.15 -15.51 19.70
N LEU A 47 -13.70 -14.37 20.13
CA LEU A 47 -13.53 -13.08 19.45
C LEU A 47 -12.06 -12.64 19.44
N LEU A 48 -11.36 -12.79 20.56
CA LEU A 48 -9.93 -12.47 20.65
C LEU A 48 -9.09 -13.35 19.74
N ILE A 49 -9.37 -14.66 19.68
CA ILE A 49 -8.71 -15.59 18.76
C ILE A 49 -8.98 -15.18 17.31
N PHE A 50 -10.24 -14.88 16.97
CA PHE A 50 -10.61 -14.45 15.63
C PHE A 50 -9.89 -13.16 15.22
N ILE A 51 -9.88 -12.14 16.09
CA ILE A 51 -9.17 -10.88 15.86
C ILE A 51 -7.66 -11.12 15.72
N SER A 52 -7.08 -12.00 16.54
CA SER A 52 -5.66 -12.35 16.46
C SER A 52 -5.32 -13.00 15.12
N ILE A 53 -6.09 -14.01 14.70
CA ILE A 53 -5.92 -14.68 13.40
C ILE A 53 -6.09 -13.67 12.25
N ALA A 54 -7.14 -12.84 12.29
CA ALA A 54 -7.37 -11.81 11.29
C ALA A 54 -6.20 -10.80 11.21
N GLY A 55 -5.66 -10.40 12.37
CA GLY A 55 -4.49 -9.51 12.45
C GLY A 55 -3.22 -10.14 11.87
N ILE A 56 -2.97 -11.42 12.15
CA ILE A 56 -1.85 -12.17 11.58
C ILE A 56 -2.00 -12.27 10.06
N LEU A 57 -3.17 -12.67 9.56
CA LEU A 57 -3.45 -12.76 8.13
C LEU A 57 -3.30 -11.39 7.44
N TYR A 58 -3.77 -10.31 8.08
CA TYR A 58 -3.63 -8.95 7.56
C TYR A 58 -2.18 -8.52 7.40
N LYS A 59 -1.31 -8.89 8.35
CA LYS A 59 0.14 -8.65 8.25
C LYS A 59 0.80 -9.54 7.20
N PHE A 60 0.36 -10.79 7.06
CA PHE A 60 0.92 -11.76 6.13
C PHE A 60 0.63 -11.42 4.65
N GLN A 61 -0.37 -10.57 4.36
CA GLN A 61 -0.67 -10.12 3.00
C GLN A 61 0.51 -9.46 2.29
N ASP A 62 1.37 -8.71 3.00
CA ASP A 62 2.55 -8.08 2.37
C ASP A 62 3.55 -9.13 1.89
N VAL A 63 3.75 -10.20 2.68
CA VAL A 63 4.66 -11.30 2.36
C VAL A 63 4.18 -12.09 1.14
N LEU A 64 2.86 -12.17 0.95
CA LEU A 64 2.25 -12.82 -0.22
C LEU A 64 2.28 -11.94 -1.47
N LEU A 65 2.41 -10.62 -1.30
CA LEU A 65 2.34 -9.67 -2.41
C LEU A 65 3.74 -9.27 -2.88
N TYR A 66 4.65 -8.92 -1.97
CA TYR A 66 5.95 -8.36 -2.27
C TYR A 66 7.06 -9.40 -2.08
N PHE A 67 7.84 -9.64 -3.15
CA PHE A 67 8.95 -10.59 -3.16
C PHE A 67 10.29 -9.89 -3.47
N PRO A 68 10.73 -8.93 -2.65
CA PRO A 68 11.98 -8.20 -2.90
C PRO A 68 13.23 -9.09 -2.83
N GLU A 69 13.16 -10.16 -2.03
CA GLU A 69 14.22 -11.16 -1.86
C GLU A 69 14.16 -12.28 -2.91
N GLN A 70 13.41 -12.13 -4.02
CA GLN A 70 13.38 -13.14 -5.06
C GLN A 70 14.07 -12.65 -6.34
N PRO A 71 15.13 -13.33 -6.83
CA PRO A 71 15.87 -14.43 -6.19
C PRO A 71 16.56 -14.01 -4.88
N SER A 72 16.99 -14.95 -4.02
CA SER A 72 17.51 -14.66 -2.66
C SER A 72 18.69 -13.68 -2.60
N SER A 73 19.42 -13.49 -3.70
CA SER A 73 20.49 -12.51 -3.82
C SER A 73 20.02 -11.12 -4.30
N SER A 74 18.73 -10.93 -4.55
CA SER A 74 18.15 -9.74 -5.20
C SER A 74 18.44 -8.44 -4.45
N ARG A 75 18.56 -8.47 -3.12
CA ARG A 75 18.93 -7.27 -2.35
C ARG A 75 20.44 -7.11 -2.13
N LEU A 76 21.19 -8.20 -2.23
CA LEU A 76 22.64 -8.19 -2.03
C LEU A 76 23.39 -7.80 -3.31
N TYR A 77 22.92 -8.33 -4.44
CA TYR A 77 23.49 -8.12 -5.76
C TYR A 77 22.42 -7.59 -6.71
N VAL A 78 22.54 -6.30 -7.03
CA VAL A 78 21.71 -5.64 -8.05
C VAL A 78 22.61 -5.43 -9.27
N PRO A 79 22.40 -6.20 -10.36
CA PRO A 79 23.12 -5.99 -11.62
C PRO A 79 23.04 -4.53 -12.09
N MET A 80 24.14 -4.02 -12.63
CA MET A 80 24.24 -2.68 -13.22
C MET A 80 24.46 -2.82 -14.74
N PRO A 81 24.02 -1.85 -15.56
CA PRO A 81 24.34 -1.84 -16.98
C PRO A 81 25.86 -1.83 -17.22
N THR A 82 26.34 -2.66 -18.13
CA THR A 82 27.73 -2.67 -18.58
C THR A 82 27.81 -2.12 -20.00
N GLY A 83 28.89 -1.41 -20.34
CA GLY A 83 29.11 -0.87 -21.69
C GLY A 83 28.20 0.29 -22.12
N ILE A 84 27.25 0.72 -21.29
CA ILE A 84 26.25 1.73 -21.64
C ILE A 84 26.30 2.89 -20.63
N PRO A 85 26.28 4.17 -21.09
CA PRO A 85 26.23 5.33 -20.21
C PRO A 85 24.99 5.30 -19.31
N HIS A 86 25.23 5.24 -17.99
CA HIS A 86 24.18 5.20 -16.98
C HIS A 86 24.60 5.95 -15.72
N GLU A 87 23.61 6.36 -14.94
CA GLU A 87 23.79 7.01 -13.64
C GLU A 87 23.05 6.21 -12.57
N ASN A 88 23.73 5.89 -11.47
CA ASN A 88 23.09 5.32 -10.28
C ASN A 88 22.75 6.46 -9.32
N ILE A 89 21.47 6.65 -9.05
CA ILE A 89 20.94 7.83 -8.36
C ILE A 89 20.25 7.38 -7.08
N PHE A 90 20.51 8.10 -5.99
CA PHE A 90 19.74 7.94 -4.75
C PHE A 90 18.90 9.18 -4.48
N ILE A 91 17.59 8.98 -4.34
CA ILE A 91 16.65 10.05 -3.97
C ILE A 91 16.03 9.77 -2.60
N ARG A 92 15.39 10.77 -2.00
CA ARG A 92 14.60 10.60 -0.78
C ARG A 92 13.13 10.90 -1.04
N THR A 93 12.26 10.07 -0.50
CA THR A 93 10.82 10.30 -0.47
C THR A 93 10.45 11.35 0.57
N LYS A 94 9.18 11.81 0.53
CA LYS A 94 8.65 12.78 1.50
C LYS A 94 8.69 12.26 2.95
N ASP A 95 8.60 10.95 3.14
CA ASP A 95 8.72 10.28 4.44
C ASP A 95 10.16 9.85 4.78
N GLY A 96 11.16 10.29 3.99
CA GLY A 96 12.59 10.16 4.31
C GLY A 96 13.26 8.86 3.85
N ILE A 97 12.53 7.95 3.21
CA ILE A 97 13.06 6.68 2.69
C ILE A 97 13.98 6.95 1.50
N ARG A 98 15.16 6.34 1.50
CA ARG A 98 16.11 6.44 0.40
C ARG A 98 15.80 5.40 -0.68
N LEU A 99 15.60 5.86 -1.91
CA LEU A 99 15.35 5.00 -3.08
C LEU A 99 16.56 4.97 -4.00
N ASN A 100 16.79 3.83 -4.64
CA ASN A 100 17.79 3.61 -5.66
C ASN A 100 17.15 3.62 -7.06
N LEU A 101 17.70 4.43 -7.96
CA LEU A 101 17.27 4.54 -9.35
C LEU A 101 18.46 4.32 -10.27
N ILE A 102 18.21 3.79 -11.46
CA ILE A 102 19.20 3.77 -12.55
C ILE A 102 18.64 4.54 -13.74
N LEU A 103 19.34 5.61 -14.14
CA LEU A 103 19.05 6.36 -15.35
C LEU A 103 19.96 5.85 -16.46
N ILE A 104 19.38 5.33 -17.54
CA ILE A 104 20.08 4.95 -18.77
C ILE A 104 19.70 5.96 -19.85
N ARG A 105 20.69 6.62 -20.45
CA ARG A 105 20.44 7.68 -21.43
C ARG A 105 20.59 7.15 -22.85
N TYR A 106 19.68 7.56 -23.72
CA TYR A 106 19.89 7.35 -25.16
C TYR A 106 20.92 8.37 -25.65
N THR A 107 22.01 7.90 -26.27
CA THR A 107 23.12 8.75 -26.74
C THR A 107 23.21 8.88 -28.26
N GLY A 108 22.21 8.39 -29.01
CA GLY A 108 22.15 8.56 -30.46
C GLY A 108 21.56 9.91 -30.88
N ASP A 109 21.10 10.00 -32.12
CA ASP A 109 20.57 11.23 -32.71
C ASP A 109 19.35 11.78 -31.93
N ASN A 110 19.27 13.11 -31.77
CA ASN A 110 18.23 13.82 -30.99
C ASN A 110 18.18 13.49 -29.48
N SER A 111 19.26 12.92 -28.90
CA SER A 111 19.40 12.63 -27.46
C SER A 111 18.88 13.70 -26.49
N PRO A 112 19.09 15.03 -26.69
CA PRO A 112 18.61 16.04 -25.75
C PRO A 112 17.08 16.12 -25.61
N TYR A 113 16.32 15.63 -26.59
CA TYR A 113 14.86 15.69 -26.63
C TYR A 113 14.20 14.31 -26.59
N SER A 114 14.99 13.23 -26.43
CA SER A 114 14.46 11.88 -26.30
C SER A 114 13.47 11.79 -25.14
N PRO A 115 12.27 11.22 -25.36
CA PRO A 115 11.31 10.97 -24.29
C PRO A 115 11.93 10.19 -23.14
N THR A 116 11.44 10.39 -21.93
CA THR A 116 11.88 9.64 -20.74
C THR A 116 10.78 8.69 -20.30
N ILE A 117 11.10 7.40 -20.20
CA ILE A 117 10.24 6.38 -19.61
C ILE A 117 10.66 6.17 -18.16
N ILE A 118 9.73 6.37 -17.22
CA ILE A 118 9.87 5.91 -15.84
C ILE A 118 9.37 4.46 -15.78
N TYR A 119 10.27 3.53 -15.48
CA TYR A 119 10.02 2.10 -15.47
C TYR A 119 9.74 1.61 -14.04
N PHE A 120 8.50 1.17 -13.83
CA PHE A 120 8.01 0.55 -12.60
C PHE A 120 7.96 -0.98 -12.76
N HIS A 121 8.83 -1.70 -12.04
CA HIS A 121 8.92 -3.16 -12.14
C HIS A 121 7.80 -3.89 -11.37
N GLY A 122 7.68 -5.21 -11.58
CA GLY A 122 6.70 -6.06 -10.92
C GLY A 122 7.00 -6.32 -9.44
N ASN A 123 6.28 -7.25 -8.82
CA ASN A 123 6.37 -7.50 -7.38
C ASN A 123 7.60 -8.33 -6.93
N ALA A 124 8.37 -8.88 -7.85
CA ALA A 124 9.57 -9.67 -7.57
C ALA A 124 10.78 -9.13 -8.33
N GLY A 125 11.98 -9.36 -7.80
CA GLY A 125 13.24 -8.94 -8.40
C GLY A 125 13.68 -7.53 -7.97
N ASN A 126 14.38 -6.86 -8.86
CA ASN A 126 14.95 -5.53 -8.68
C ASN A 126 15.21 -4.92 -10.08
N ILE A 127 15.67 -3.67 -10.14
CA ILE A 127 16.04 -2.99 -11.39
C ILE A 127 17.06 -3.74 -12.25
N GLY A 128 18.04 -4.39 -11.64
CA GLY A 128 19.08 -5.16 -12.33
C GLY A 128 18.50 -6.32 -13.14
N HIS A 129 17.51 -7.02 -12.58
CA HIS A 129 16.79 -8.08 -13.28
C HIS A 129 15.90 -7.57 -14.42
N ARG A 130 15.69 -6.26 -14.54
CA ARG A 130 14.90 -5.65 -15.63
C ARG A 130 15.78 -5.04 -16.72
N LEU A 131 17.10 -5.03 -16.53
CA LEU A 131 18.05 -4.46 -17.48
C LEU A 131 17.92 -5.04 -18.89
N PRO A 132 17.81 -6.36 -19.13
CA PRO A 132 17.70 -6.87 -20.51
C PRO A 132 16.54 -6.26 -21.29
N ASN A 133 15.35 -6.19 -20.67
CA ASN A 133 14.18 -5.55 -21.27
C ASN A 133 14.41 -4.04 -21.45
N ALA A 134 14.94 -3.36 -20.44
CA ALA A 134 15.23 -1.93 -20.52
C ALA A 134 16.24 -1.59 -21.63
N LEU A 135 17.28 -2.40 -21.84
CA LEU A 135 18.24 -2.20 -22.91
C LEU A 135 17.61 -2.38 -24.29
N LEU A 136 16.73 -3.36 -24.47
CA LEU A 136 15.97 -3.48 -25.71
C LEU A 136 14.99 -2.31 -25.91
N MET A 137 14.37 -1.79 -24.85
CA MET A 137 13.58 -0.57 -24.91
C MET A 137 14.43 0.64 -25.32
N LEU A 138 15.64 0.78 -24.78
CA LEU A 138 16.57 1.86 -25.11
C LEU A 138 16.87 1.88 -26.62
N VAL A 139 17.27 0.72 -27.16
CA VAL A 139 17.69 0.56 -28.56
C VAL A 139 16.51 0.71 -29.51
N ASN A 140 15.38 0.05 -29.24
CA ASN A 140 14.25 0.02 -30.16
C ASN A 140 13.37 1.28 -30.10
N LEU A 141 13.31 1.94 -28.93
CA LEU A 141 12.41 3.09 -28.72
C LEU A 141 13.15 4.44 -28.74
N LYS A 142 14.48 4.44 -28.62
CA LYS A 142 15.33 5.65 -28.61
C LYS A 142 14.94 6.67 -27.52
N VAL A 143 14.71 6.15 -26.32
CA VAL A 143 14.20 6.86 -25.13
C VAL A 143 15.18 6.80 -23.97
N ASN A 144 15.14 7.79 -23.08
CA ASN A 144 15.78 7.68 -21.77
C ASN A 144 14.96 6.73 -20.88
N LEU A 145 15.62 5.95 -20.04
CA LEU A 145 14.98 5.01 -19.13
C LEU A 145 15.41 5.28 -17.70
N LEU A 146 14.44 5.57 -16.83
CA LEU A 146 14.64 5.68 -15.40
C LEU A 146 14.02 4.46 -14.73
N LEU A 147 14.85 3.48 -14.35
CA LEU A 147 14.43 2.31 -13.60
C LEU A 147 14.36 2.62 -12.11
N VAL A 148 13.32 2.14 -11.44
CA VAL A 148 13.02 2.44 -10.03
C VAL A 148 13.04 1.16 -9.21
N ASP A 149 13.90 1.09 -8.18
CA ASP A 149 13.69 0.14 -7.07
C ASP A 149 12.76 0.82 -6.04
N TYR A 150 11.58 0.25 -5.79
CA TYR A 150 10.71 0.74 -4.70
C TYR A 150 11.37 0.55 -3.34
N ARG A 151 10.82 1.18 -2.31
CA ARG A 151 11.21 0.88 -0.93
C ARG A 151 11.12 -0.63 -0.65
N GLY A 152 12.13 -1.15 0.02
CA GLY A 152 12.27 -2.58 0.29
C GLY A 152 12.78 -3.43 -0.87
N TYR A 153 13.01 -2.88 -2.08
CA TYR A 153 13.56 -3.61 -3.22
C TYR A 153 15.00 -3.20 -3.52
N GLY A 154 15.78 -4.12 -4.08
CA GLY A 154 17.17 -3.87 -4.51
C GLY A 154 17.98 -3.13 -3.45
N LYS A 155 18.51 -1.95 -3.83
CA LYS A 155 19.31 -1.07 -2.94
C LYS A 155 18.50 0.02 -2.22
N SER A 156 17.18 0.05 -2.38
CA SER A 156 16.30 0.98 -1.68
C SER A 156 16.06 0.54 -0.23
N GLU A 157 15.90 1.51 0.67
CA GLU A 157 15.61 1.30 2.09
C GLU A 157 14.11 1.02 2.34
N GLY A 158 13.74 0.76 3.60
CA GLY A 158 12.34 0.63 4.02
C GLY A 158 11.68 -0.71 3.67
N GLU A 159 10.36 -0.74 3.83
CA GLU A 159 9.49 -1.91 3.59
C GLU A 159 8.37 -1.55 2.60
N ALA A 160 8.06 -2.48 1.69
CA ALA A 160 7.05 -2.28 0.67
C ALA A 160 5.63 -2.24 1.26
N SER A 161 4.84 -1.26 0.82
CA SER A 161 3.41 -1.14 1.11
C SER A 161 2.75 -0.34 0.00
N GLU A 162 1.43 -0.46 -0.17
CA GLU A 162 0.71 0.27 -1.23
C GLU A 162 0.95 1.78 -1.15
N GLU A 163 0.75 2.37 0.03
CA GLU A 163 0.97 3.80 0.25
C GLU A 163 2.45 4.19 0.07
N GLY A 164 3.36 3.32 0.52
CA GLY A 164 4.79 3.54 0.36
C GLY A 164 5.21 3.58 -1.11
N LEU A 165 4.73 2.64 -1.92
CA LEU A 165 5.01 2.61 -3.36
C LEU A 165 4.42 3.83 -4.09
N TYR A 166 3.29 4.36 -3.60
CA TYR A 166 2.73 5.63 -4.11
C TYR A 166 3.64 6.81 -3.81
N LEU A 167 4.08 6.95 -2.55
CA LEU A 167 5.07 7.98 -2.16
C LEU A 167 6.38 7.85 -2.95
N ASP A 168 6.82 6.63 -3.23
CA ASP A 168 8.01 6.37 -4.03
C ASP A 168 7.83 6.89 -5.46
N SER A 169 6.70 6.58 -6.09
CA SER A 169 6.39 7.00 -7.46
C SER A 169 6.30 8.52 -7.61
N GLU A 170 5.72 9.21 -6.62
CA GLU A 170 5.67 10.67 -6.57
C GLU A 170 7.08 11.28 -6.43
N ALA A 171 7.92 10.72 -5.55
CA ALA A 171 9.28 11.20 -5.36
C ALA A 171 10.14 11.06 -6.63
N VAL A 172 9.95 9.97 -7.38
CA VAL A 172 10.62 9.76 -8.67
C VAL A 172 10.16 10.79 -9.70
N LEU A 173 8.86 11.07 -9.79
CA LEU A 173 8.35 12.08 -10.70
C LEU A 173 8.86 13.48 -10.35
N ASP A 174 8.81 13.85 -9.07
CA ASP A 174 9.33 15.13 -8.59
C ASP A 174 10.84 15.25 -8.90
N TYR A 175 11.62 14.19 -8.69
CA TYR A 175 13.03 14.16 -9.08
C TYR A 175 13.23 14.45 -10.57
N VAL A 176 12.50 13.75 -11.46
CA VAL A 176 12.56 13.97 -12.91
C VAL A 176 12.23 15.41 -13.28
N MET A 177 11.20 16.00 -12.66
CA MET A 177 10.76 17.37 -12.93
C MET A 177 11.74 18.43 -12.43
N THR A 178 12.56 18.12 -11.42
CA THR A 178 13.60 19.04 -10.92
C THR A 178 14.90 18.98 -11.72
N ARG A 179 15.04 18.02 -12.62
CA ARG A 179 16.29 17.77 -13.35
C ARG A 179 16.27 18.47 -14.71
N PRO A 180 17.15 19.47 -14.98
CA PRO A 180 17.05 20.31 -16.18
C PRO A 180 17.26 19.61 -17.54
N ASP A 181 17.75 18.38 -17.53
CA ASP A 181 17.94 17.55 -18.72
C ASP A 181 16.78 16.56 -18.97
N LEU A 182 15.87 16.39 -18.00
CA LEU A 182 14.69 15.52 -18.12
C LEU A 182 13.36 16.28 -17.99
N ASP A 183 13.33 17.43 -17.32
CA ASP A 183 12.14 18.26 -17.06
C ASP A 183 11.37 18.67 -18.33
N LYS A 184 12.10 18.83 -19.44
CA LYS A 184 11.56 19.21 -20.75
C LYS A 184 11.20 18.04 -21.65
N THR A 185 11.54 16.80 -21.27
CA THR A 185 11.24 15.65 -22.10
C THR A 185 9.78 15.23 -21.92
N LYS A 186 9.26 14.46 -22.88
CA LYS A 186 7.95 13.82 -22.73
C LYS A 186 8.09 12.67 -21.75
N ILE A 187 7.37 12.73 -20.63
CA ILE A 187 7.41 11.71 -19.58
C ILE A 187 6.37 10.64 -19.84
N PHE A 188 6.83 9.41 -20.04
CA PHE A 188 6.02 8.22 -20.20
C PHE A 188 6.16 7.37 -18.94
N LEU A 189 5.05 6.80 -18.47
CA LEU A 189 5.11 5.78 -17.41
C LEU A 189 5.00 4.40 -18.03
N PHE A 190 5.93 3.52 -17.69
CA PHE A 190 5.84 2.11 -18.04
C PHE A 190 5.75 1.29 -16.75
N GLY A 191 4.79 0.37 -16.68
CA GLY A 191 4.63 -0.49 -15.51
C GLY A 191 4.18 -1.89 -15.86
N ARG A 192 4.83 -2.90 -15.27
CA ARG A 192 4.45 -4.31 -15.41
C ARG A 192 3.81 -4.83 -14.12
N SER A 193 2.67 -5.51 -14.23
CA SER A 193 2.00 -6.16 -13.09
C SER A 193 1.76 -5.17 -11.94
N LEU A 194 2.36 -5.38 -10.76
CA LEU A 194 2.35 -4.42 -9.65
C LEU A 194 2.78 -3.01 -10.09
N GLY A 195 3.85 -2.90 -10.88
CA GLY A 195 4.34 -1.62 -11.37
C GLY A 195 3.36 -0.89 -12.29
N GLY A 196 2.48 -1.62 -12.98
CA GLY A 196 1.40 -1.00 -13.74
C GLY A 196 0.35 -0.36 -12.83
N ALA A 197 0.04 -0.97 -11.68
CA ALA A 197 -0.84 -0.37 -10.69
C ALA A 197 -0.23 0.91 -10.07
N VAL A 198 1.09 0.92 -9.85
CA VAL A 198 1.84 2.11 -9.41
C VAL A 198 1.84 3.20 -10.49
N ALA A 199 2.11 2.85 -11.75
CA ALA A 199 2.06 3.78 -12.88
C ALA A 199 0.68 4.42 -13.06
N ILE A 200 -0.39 3.62 -12.95
CA ILE A 200 -1.78 4.12 -13.01
C ILE A 200 -2.06 5.08 -11.85
N HIS A 201 -1.58 4.78 -10.64
CA HIS A 201 -1.71 5.69 -9.51
C HIS A 201 -1.04 7.03 -9.79
N LEU A 202 0.25 7.02 -10.13
CA LEU A 202 1.01 8.23 -10.38
C LEU A 202 0.37 9.09 -11.49
N ALA A 203 -0.09 8.46 -12.57
CA ALA A 203 -0.79 9.15 -13.65
C ALA A 203 -2.15 9.74 -13.23
N SER A 204 -2.89 9.06 -12.35
CA SER A 204 -4.19 9.54 -11.87
C SER A 204 -4.06 10.84 -11.06
N GLU A 205 -3.00 10.96 -10.26
CA GLU A 205 -2.74 12.14 -9.44
C GLU A 205 -2.00 13.25 -10.23
N ASN A 206 -1.17 12.89 -11.23
CA ASN A 206 -0.31 13.83 -11.97
C ASN A 206 -0.61 13.94 -13.47
N SER A 207 -1.88 13.91 -13.84
CA SER A 207 -2.31 13.85 -15.25
C SER A 207 -1.79 14.98 -16.17
N HIS A 208 -1.39 16.13 -15.61
CA HIS A 208 -0.83 17.26 -16.35
C HIS A 208 0.67 17.16 -16.63
N ARG A 209 1.40 16.30 -15.90
CA ARG A 209 2.85 16.13 -16.04
C ARG A 209 3.22 14.88 -16.85
N ILE A 210 2.28 13.95 -17.02
CA ILE A 210 2.49 12.67 -17.69
C ILE A 210 1.98 12.74 -19.13
N SER A 211 2.86 12.43 -20.09
CA SER A 211 2.55 12.44 -21.52
C SER A 211 1.76 11.21 -21.95
N ALA A 212 2.06 10.04 -21.39
CA ALA A 212 1.28 8.81 -21.61
C ALA A 212 1.61 7.73 -20.57
N ILE A 213 0.74 6.72 -20.49
CA ILE A 213 0.99 5.50 -19.71
C ILE A 213 1.02 4.27 -20.61
N MET A 214 1.88 3.32 -20.27
CA MET A 214 2.02 2.01 -20.91
C MET A 214 2.02 0.96 -19.81
N VAL A 215 0.98 0.13 -19.76
CA VAL A 215 0.83 -0.89 -18.71
C VAL A 215 0.81 -2.29 -19.30
N GLU A 216 1.62 -3.18 -18.72
CA GLU A 216 1.80 -4.56 -19.17
C GLU A 216 1.27 -5.52 -18.11
N ASN A 217 0.45 -6.49 -18.51
CA ASN A 217 -0.02 -7.61 -17.68
C ASN A 217 -0.41 -7.19 -16.25
N THR A 218 -1.23 -6.14 -16.13
CA THR A 218 -1.65 -5.48 -14.88
C THR A 218 -3.10 -5.84 -14.56
N PHE A 219 -3.45 -5.73 -13.27
CA PHE A 219 -4.72 -6.16 -12.70
C PHE A 219 -5.65 -5.00 -12.33
N LEU A 220 -6.95 -5.30 -12.18
CA LEU A 220 -7.96 -4.32 -11.75
C LEU A 220 -7.75 -3.85 -10.30
N SER A 221 -7.52 -4.81 -9.40
CA SER A 221 -7.12 -4.58 -8.01
C SER A 221 -6.77 -5.89 -7.30
N ILE A 222 -6.12 -5.83 -6.13
CA ILE A 222 -5.84 -7.02 -5.31
C ILE A 222 -7.13 -7.75 -4.88
N PRO A 223 -8.21 -7.08 -4.45
CA PRO A 223 -9.48 -7.78 -4.18
C PRO A 223 -10.08 -8.52 -5.38
N HIS A 224 -9.94 -7.96 -6.60
CA HIS A 224 -10.37 -8.64 -7.82
C HIS A 224 -9.48 -9.86 -8.13
N MET A 225 -8.16 -9.73 -7.98
CA MET A 225 -7.24 -10.86 -8.11
C MET A 225 -7.54 -11.97 -7.10
N ALA A 226 -7.73 -11.61 -5.83
CA ALA A 226 -8.08 -12.56 -4.78
C ALA A 226 -9.42 -13.28 -5.08
N SER A 227 -10.41 -12.56 -5.60
CA SER A 227 -11.70 -13.16 -6.00
C SER A 227 -11.56 -14.13 -7.17
N THR A 228 -10.63 -13.89 -8.10
CA THR A 228 -10.37 -14.81 -9.22
C THR A 228 -9.55 -16.02 -8.79
N LEU A 229 -8.51 -15.83 -7.97
CA LEU A 229 -7.64 -16.91 -7.50
C LEU A 229 -8.34 -17.83 -6.49
N PHE A 230 -9.17 -17.26 -5.60
CA PHE A 230 -9.88 -17.99 -4.56
C PHE A 230 -11.39 -18.04 -4.85
N SER A 231 -11.75 -18.44 -6.07
CA SER A 231 -13.16 -18.50 -6.53
C SER A 231 -14.06 -19.44 -5.71
N PHE A 232 -13.46 -20.42 -5.02
CA PHE A 232 -14.17 -21.32 -4.09
C PHE A 232 -14.54 -20.66 -2.75
N PHE A 233 -13.94 -19.52 -2.42
CA PHE A 233 -14.22 -18.75 -1.22
C PHE A 233 -14.98 -17.47 -1.59
N PRO A 234 -15.94 -16.99 -0.76
CA PRO A 234 -16.72 -15.77 -1.02
C PRO A 234 -15.91 -14.47 -0.90
N MET A 235 -14.69 -14.39 -1.46
CA MET A 235 -13.81 -13.23 -1.42
C MET A 235 -14.46 -11.95 -1.97
N ARG A 236 -15.41 -12.08 -2.91
CA ARG A 236 -16.18 -10.95 -3.45
C ARG A 236 -16.97 -10.19 -2.38
N TYR A 237 -17.36 -10.85 -1.29
CA TYR A 237 -18.13 -10.25 -0.20
C TYR A 237 -17.23 -9.72 0.93
N LEU A 238 -15.93 -9.98 0.87
CA LEU A 238 -15.00 -9.51 1.88
C LEU A 238 -14.87 -7.98 1.79
N PRO A 239 -15.11 -7.24 2.89
CA PRO A 239 -14.99 -5.79 2.88
C PRO A 239 -13.57 -5.32 2.50
N LEU A 240 -13.47 -4.15 1.86
CA LEU A 240 -12.18 -3.59 1.44
C LEU A 240 -11.19 -3.39 2.60
N TRP A 241 -11.68 -3.14 3.82
CA TRP A 241 -10.83 -2.95 5.00
C TRP A 241 -10.11 -4.24 5.44
N CYS A 242 -10.52 -5.42 4.95
CA CYS A 242 -9.79 -6.66 5.17
C CYS A 242 -8.54 -6.78 4.29
N TYR A 243 -8.42 -5.95 3.25
CA TYR A 243 -7.27 -5.92 2.36
C TYR A 243 -6.31 -4.79 2.79
N LYS A 244 -5.11 -5.18 3.19
CA LYS A 244 -4.05 -4.24 3.54
C LYS A 244 -3.64 -3.42 2.32
N ASN A 245 -3.28 -4.12 1.24
CA ASN A 245 -2.98 -3.53 -0.06
C ASN A 245 -4.15 -3.81 -1.02
N LYS A 246 -4.67 -2.77 -1.67
CA LYS A 246 -5.86 -2.81 -2.50
C LYS A 246 -5.50 -2.60 -3.97
N PHE A 247 -4.60 -1.67 -4.26
CA PHE A 247 -4.19 -1.23 -5.60
C PHE A 247 -5.40 -1.09 -6.52
N LEU A 248 -6.28 -0.13 -6.22
CA LEU A 248 -7.56 0.04 -6.92
C LEU A 248 -7.39 0.66 -8.34
N SER A 249 -6.62 0.00 -9.20
CA SER A 249 -6.30 0.43 -10.57
C SER A 249 -7.55 0.73 -11.39
N TYR A 250 -8.61 -0.06 -11.24
CA TYR A 250 -9.88 0.16 -11.94
C TYR A 250 -10.55 1.50 -11.61
N ARG A 251 -10.34 2.03 -10.39
CA ARG A 251 -10.83 3.37 -10.01
C ARG A 251 -9.90 4.44 -10.54
N LYS A 252 -8.58 4.24 -10.38
CA LYS A 252 -7.57 5.24 -10.73
C LYS A 252 -7.45 5.43 -12.24
N ILE A 253 -7.57 4.38 -13.03
CA ILE A 253 -7.55 4.47 -14.50
C ILE A 253 -8.68 5.33 -15.05
N SER A 254 -9.82 5.43 -14.36
CA SER A 254 -10.95 6.29 -14.76
C SER A 254 -10.65 7.79 -14.69
N GLN A 255 -9.53 8.17 -14.07
CA GLN A 255 -9.04 9.54 -13.96
C GLN A 255 -7.91 9.84 -14.99
N CYS A 256 -7.34 8.80 -15.61
CA CYS A 256 -6.24 8.88 -16.56
C CYS A 256 -6.75 9.25 -17.97
N ARG A 257 -6.66 10.53 -18.33
CA ARG A 257 -7.11 11.05 -19.65
C ARG A 257 -6.01 11.10 -20.71
N MET A 258 -4.75 11.01 -20.31
CA MET A 258 -3.60 10.99 -21.22
C MET A 258 -3.64 9.73 -22.11
N PRO A 259 -2.95 9.75 -23.28
CA PRO A 259 -2.80 8.55 -24.10
C PRO A 259 -2.37 7.33 -23.29
N SER A 260 -2.96 6.17 -23.58
CA SER A 260 -2.76 4.95 -22.79
C SER A 260 -2.57 3.72 -23.67
N LEU A 261 -1.47 3.00 -23.50
CA LEU A 261 -1.24 1.69 -24.12
C LEU A 261 -1.41 0.58 -23.08
N PHE A 262 -2.29 -0.36 -23.38
CA PHE A 262 -2.52 -1.56 -22.58
C PHE A 262 -1.91 -2.75 -23.32
N ILE A 263 -1.01 -3.47 -22.66
CA ILE A 263 -0.25 -4.58 -23.25
C ILE A 263 -0.68 -5.85 -22.53
N SER A 264 -1.25 -6.81 -23.26
CA SER A 264 -1.80 -8.05 -22.71
C SER A 264 -1.18 -9.27 -23.39
N GLY A 265 -0.46 -10.08 -22.62
CA GLY A 265 -0.14 -11.45 -23.00
C GLY A 265 -1.36 -12.34 -22.77
N LEU A 266 -1.81 -13.10 -23.79
CA LEU A 266 -2.99 -13.98 -23.63
C LEU A 266 -2.65 -15.29 -22.91
N SER A 267 -1.37 -15.65 -22.87
CA SER A 267 -0.85 -16.82 -22.16
C SER A 267 -0.41 -16.49 -20.72
N ASP A 268 -0.82 -15.34 -20.18
CA ASP A 268 -0.61 -14.98 -18.79
C ASP A 268 -1.45 -15.86 -17.85
N GLN A 269 -0.75 -16.70 -17.08
CA GLN A 269 -1.36 -17.61 -16.10
C GLN A 269 -1.44 -16.99 -14.70
N LEU A 270 -0.78 -15.85 -14.46
CA LEU A 270 -0.79 -15.18 -13.16
C LEU A 270 -1.91 -14.15 -13.09
N ILE A 271 -2.04 -13.32 -14.13
CA ILE A 271 -3.05 -12.27 -14.22
C ILE A 271 -3.95 -12.53 -15.42
N PRO A 272 -5.23 -12.85 -15.19
CA PRO A 272 -6.17 -13.13 -16.29
C PRO A 272 -6.23 -11.98 -17.30
N PRO A 273 -6.01 -12.23 -18.61
CA PRO A 273 -6.00 -11.20 -19.66
C PRO A 273 -7.27 -10.34 -19.71
N VAL A 274 -8.40 -10.89 -19.26
CA VAL A 274 -9.67 -10.17 -19.13
C VAL A 274 -9.54 -8.91 -18.27
N MET A 275 -8.69 -8.90 -17.25
CA MET A 275 -8.48 -7.73 -16.39
C MET A 275 -7.83 -6.58 -17.16
N MET A 276 -6.86 -6.89 -18.04
CA MET A 276 -6.24 -5.87 -18.89
C MET A 276 -7.24 -5.28 -19.88
N LYS A 277 -8.07 -6.14 -20.49
CA LYS A 277 -9.18 -5.69 -21.35
C LYS A 277 -10.16 -4.78 -20.59
N GLN A 278 -10.51 -5.12 -19.36
CA GLN A 278 -11.38 -4.29 -18.51
C GLN A 278 -10.74 -2.94 -18.16
N LEU A 279 -9.44 -2.90 -17.86
CA LEU A 279 -8.71 -1.64 -17.66
C LEU A 279 -8.74 -0.75 -18.92
N TYR A 280 -8.53 -1.36 -20.10
CA TYR A 280 -8.65 -0.66 -21.38
C TYR A 280 -10.06 -0.09 -21.59
N GLU A 281 -11.11 -0.85 -21.30
CA GLU A 281 -12.51 -0.41 -21.42
C GLU A 281 -12.83 0.75 -20.46
N LEU A 282 -12.37 0.67 -19.21
CA LEU A 282 -12.58 1.68 -18.17
C LEU A 282 -11.80 2.99 -18.41
N SER A 283 -10.72 2.96 -19.19
CA SER A 283 -9.92 4.15 -19.48
C SER A 283 -10.72 5.19 -20.28
N PRO A 284 -10.79 6.45 -19.82
CA PRO A 284 -11.47 7.54 -20.52
C PRO A 284 -10.58 8.17 -21.61
N SER A 285 -9.36 7.68 -21.79
CA SER A 285 -8.41 8.21 -22.77
C SER A 285 -8.99 8.13 -24.19
N ARG A 286 -8.89 9.25 -24.93
CA ARG A 286 -9.29 9.32 -26.34
C ARG A 286 -8.33 8.56 -27.24
N THR A 287 -7.06 8.51 -26.84
CA THR A 287 -5.98 7.84 -27.57
C THR A 287 -5.54 6.64 -26.75
N LYS A 288 -6.31 5.54 -26.87
CA LYS A 288 -5.98 4.28 -26.21
C LYS A 288 -5.77 3.14 -27.19
N ARG A 289 -4.83 2.25 -26.87
CA ARG A 289 -4.51 1.05 -27.65
C ARG A 289 -4.49 -0.17 -26.73
N LEU A 290 -4.93 -1.31 -27.26
CA LEU A 290 -4.77 -2.61 -26.63
C LEU A 290 -3.88 -3.47 -27.54
N ALA A 291 -2.63 -3.67 -27.15
CA ALA A 291 -1.69 -4.55 -27.82
C ALA A 291 -1.81 -5.96 -27.22
N ILE A 292 -2.12 -6.95 -28.06
CA ILE A 292 -2.40 -8.32 -27.64
C ILE A 292 -1.31 -9.24 -28.19
N PHE A 293 -0.72 -10.04 -27.32
CA PHE A 293 0.33 -11.00 -27.66
C PHE A 293 -0.15 -12.42 -27.31
N PRO A 294 -0.56 -13.24 -28.29
CA PRO A 294 -1.15 -14.57 -28.04
C PRO A 294 -0.26 -15.47 -27.16
N ASP A 295 1.03 -15.55 -27.48
CA ASP A 295 2.00 -16.40 -26.78
C ASP A 295 2.66 -15.69 -25.58
N GLY A 296 2.27 -14.45 -25.29
CA GLY A 296 2.85 -13.66 -24.21
C GLY A 296 2.47 -14.22 -22.85
N THR A 297 3.46 -14.65 -22.07
CA THR A 297 3.32 -15.02 -20.65
C THR A 297 3.44 -13.78 -19.76
N HIS A 298 3.21 -13.93 -18.45
CA HIS A 298 3.31 -12.82 -17.49
C HIS A 298 4.65 -12.07 -17.56
N ASN A 299 5.76 -12.79 -17.72
CA ASN A 299 7.11 -12.23 -17.67
C ASN A 299 7.78 -12.10 -19.03
N ASP A 300 7.30 -12.79 -20.06
CA ASP A 300 8.00 -12.95 -21.34
C ASP A 300 7.27 -12.26 -22.51
N THR A 301 6.18 -11.51 -22.24
CA THR A 301 5.44 -10.77 -23.29
C THR A 301 6.34 -9.82 -24.08
N TRP A 302 7.38 -9.25 -23.46
CA TRP A 302 8.38 -8.39 -24.13
C TRP A 302 9.28 -9.11 -25.15
N GLN A 303 9.31 -10.45 -25.14
CA GLN A 303 10.04 -11.27 -26.10
C GLN A 303 9.20 -11.62 -27.34
N CYS A 304 7.88 -11.35 -27.30
CA CYS A 304 7.01 -11.63 -28.43
C CYS A 304 7.31 -10.74 -29.63
N GLN A 305 7.12 -11.30 -30.83
CA GLN A 305 7.28 -10.54 -32.07
C GLN A 305 6.32 -9.34 -32.12
N GLY A 306 6.84 -8.20 -32.58
CA GLY A 306 6.06 -6.96 -32.70
C GLY A 306 5.87 -6.18 -31.39
N TYR A 307 6.38 -6.68 -30.25
CA TYR A 307 6.27 -5.99 -28.96
C TYR A 307 6.85 -4.58 -29.02
N PHE A 308 8.13 -4.45 -29.35
CA PHE A 308 8.79 -3.14 -29.43
C PHE A 308 8.22 -2.26 -30.54
N THR A 309 7.73 -2.85 -31.64
CA THR A 309 7.04 -2.11 -32.71
C THR A 309 5.77 -1.45 -32.21
N ALA A 310 4.96 -2.15 -31.39
CA ALA A 310 3.74 -1.59 -30.81
C ALA A 310 4.05 -0.41 -29.86
N LEU A 311 5.08 -0.54 -29.02
CA LEU A 311 5.53 0.53 -28.14
C LEU A 311 6.06 1.73 -28.94
N GLU A 312 6.91 1.49 -29.94
CA GLU A 312 7.52 2.53 -30.76
C GLU A 312 6.45 3.33 -31.53
N GLN A 313 5.48 2.63 -32.14
CA GLN A 313 4.35 3.25 -32.84
C GLN A 313 3.53 4.14 -31.90
N PHE A 314 3.23 3.65 -30.69
CA PHE A 314 2.49 4.42 -29.70
C PHE A 314 3.26 5.67 -29.24
N ILE A 315 4.55 5.54 -28.93
CA ILE A 315 5.40 6.67 -28.54
C ILE A 315 5.45 7.72 -29.66
N LYS A 316 5.66 7.30 -30.92
CA LYS A 316 5.67 8.19 -32.08
C LYS A 316 4.33 8.93 -32.26
N GLU A 317 3.19 8.25 -32.07
CA GLU A 317 1.85 8.86 -32.12
C GLU A 317 1.68 9.94 -31.04
N VAL A 318 2.08 9.67 -29.81
CA VAL A 318 2.00 10.61 -28.69
C VAL A 318 2.93 11.81 -28.87
N VAL A 319 4.16 11.58 -29.35
CA VAL A 319 5.12 12.67 -29.58
C VAL A 319 4.65 13.59 -30.73
N LYS A 320 4.09 13.03 -31.81
CA LYS A 320 3.58 13.82 -32.95
C LYS A 320 2.36 14.66 -32.58
N SER A 321 1.38 14.08 -31.87
CA SER A 321 0.13 14.77 -31.46
C SER A 321 0.34 15.95 -30.51
N HIS A 322 1.52 16.08 -29.92
CA HIS A 322 1.91 17.21 -29.06
C HIS A 322 2.82 18.23 -29.76
N SER A 323 3.00 18.13 -31.08
CA SER A 323 3.71 19.15 -31.86
C SER A 323 2.82 20.42 -32.03
N PRO A 324 3.41 21.63 -32.05
CA PRO A 324 2.66 22.90 -32.04
C PRO A 324 1.64 23.09 -33.17
N GLU A 325 1.78 22.38 -34.29
CA GLU A 325 0.96 22.55 -35.50
C GLU A 325 -0.49 22.06 -35.35
N GLU A 326 -0.78 21.08 -34.48
CA GLU A 326 -2.16 20.55 -34.28
C GLU A 326 -2.95 21.26 -33.18
N MET A 327 -2.29 21.96 -32.24
CA MET A 327 -2.98 22.76 -31.22
C MET A 327 -3.77 23.93 -31.84
N ALA A 328 -3.32 24.44 -32.99
CA ALA A 328 -4.03 25.48 -33.74
C ALA A 328 -5.36 24.99 -34.34
N LYS A 329 -5.41 23.74 -34.84
CA LYS A 329 -6.62 23.17 -35.47
C LYS A 329 -7.71 22.78 -34.47
N THR A 330 -7.31 22.35 -33.28
CA THR A 330 -8.24 21.82 -32.27
C THR A 330 -9.03 22.91 -31.53
N SER A 331 -8.62 24.19 -31.62
CA SER A 331 -9.33 25.31 -30.97
C SER A 331 -10.59 25.79 -31.71
N SER A 332 -10.77 25.43 -32.98
CA SER A 332 -11.85 25.96 -33.83
C SER A 332 -13.20 25.23 -33.70
N ASN A 333 -13.26 24.06 -33.04
CA ASN A 333 -14.46 23.22 -32.99
C ASN A 333 -14.88 22.86 -31.56
N LYS A 334 -15.26 23.87 -30.76
CA LYS A 334 -15.96 23.64 -29.49
C LYS A 334 -17.24 24.46 -29.42
N GLU A 335 -18.33 23.87 -29.90
CA GLU A 335 -19.67 24.20 -29.43
C GLU A 335 -19.91 23.54 -28.07
N SER A 336 -20.46 24.34 -27.15
CA SER A 336 -20.75 24.01 -25.76
C SER A 336 -22.12 23.33 -25.61
N PRO A 337 -22.25 22.20 -24.88
CA PRO A 337 -23.55 21.70 -24.49
C PRO A 337 -23.97 22.25 -23.12
N SER A 338 -25.24 22.66 -23.10
CA SER A 338 -26.02 23.17 -21.97
C SER A 338 -26.12 22.20 -20.79
N VAL A 339 -25.97 22.74 -19.59
CA VAL A 339 -26.15 22.08 -18.28
C VAL A 339 -27.62 21.73 -18.06
N ARG A 340 -27.90 20.44 -17.84
CA ARG A 340 -29.21 19.93 -17.40
C ARG A 340 -29.16 19.67 -15.88
N SER A 341 -29.91 20.47 -15.12
CA SER A 341 -30.07 20.38 -13.67
C SER A 341 -30.81 19.08 -13.29
N SER A 342 -30.14 18.19 -12.52
CA SER A 342 -30.73 16.96 -11.96
C SER A 342 -31.25 17.18 -10.54
N ARG A 343 -32.33 16.47 -10.20
CA ARG A 343 -33.18 16.60 -9.01
C ARG A 343 -32.63 15.97 -7.73
N ASP A 344 -31.32 15.83 -7.57
CA ASP A 344 -30.72 15.03 -6.48
C ASP A 344 -30.28 15.84 -5.23
N GLY A 345 -30.46 17.17 -5.23
CA GLY A 345 -30.07 18.03 -4.10
C GLY A 345 -31.03 17.99 -2.90
N LYS A 346 -32.30 17.64 -3.10
CA LYS A 346 -33.34 17.72 -2.04
C LYS A 346 -33.28 16.54 -1.06
N LEU A 347 -32.87 15.36 -1.53
CA LEU A 347 -32.73 14.16 -0.70
C LEU A 347 -31.48 14.24 0.19
N LEU A 348 -30.38 14.80 -0.31
CA LEU A 348 -29.16 15.00 0.47
C LEU A 348 -29.36 16.07 1.57
N ALA A 349 -30.07 17.15 1.25
CA ALA A 349 -30.41 18.19 2.23
C ALA A 349 -31.32 17.66 3.35
N ALA A 350 -32.30 16.81 3.03
CA ALA A 350 -33.18 16.19 4.02
C ALA A 350 -32.43 15.20 4.93
N ALA A 351 -31.50 14.41 4.38
CA ALA A 351 -30.67 13.50 5.15
C ALA A 351 -29.74 14.24 6.13
N LEU A 352 -29.15 15.36 5.71
CA LEU A 352 -28.30 16.20 6.57
C LEU A 352 -29.10 16.87 7.69
N LEU A 353 -30.34 17.31 7.42
CA LEU A 353 -31.24 17.89 8.42
C LEU A 353 -31.64 16.87 9.50
N LEU A 354 -31.94 15.63 9.09
CA LEU A 354 -32.27 14.55 10.03
C LEU A 354 -31.06 14.13 10.88
N ALA A 355 -29.85 14.13 10.30
CA ALA A 355 -28.62 13.87 11.04
C ALA A 355 -28.33 14.96 12.09
N LEU A 356 -28.55 16.23 11.75
CA LEU A 356 -28.43 17.37 12.67
C LEU A 356 -29.45 17.28 13.81
N LEU A 357 -30.71 16.95 13.53
CA LEU A 357 -31.74 16.74 14.53
C LEU A 357 -31.39 15.60 15.50
N SER A 358 -30.87 14.48 15.00
CA SER A 358 -30.39 13.37 15.82
C SER A 358 -29.24 13.78 16.74
N CYS A 359 -28.30 14.58 16.23
CA CYS A 359 -27.17 15.09 17.02
C CYS A 359 -27.63 16.09 18.11
N CYS A 360 -28.60 16.94 17.82
CA CYS A 360 -29.17 17.84 18.84
C CYS A 360 -29.89 17.07 19.94
N LEU A 361 -30.64 16.02 19.61
CA LEU A 361 -31.36 15.19 20.60
C LEU A 361 -30.40 14.42 21.51
N THR A 362 -29.27 13.93 20.99
CA THR A 362 -28.26 13.28 21.83
C THR A 362 -27.59 14.26 22.78
N VAL A 363 -27.26 15.48 22.33
CA VAL A 363 -26.70 16.52 23.20
C VAL A 363 -27.67 16.92 24.31
N VAL A 364 -28.96 17.09 24.02
CA VAL A 364 -29.99 17.38 25.03
C VAL A 364 -30.11 16.22 26.04
N SER A 365 -30.03 14.98 25.58
CA SER A 365 -30.06 13.80 26.45
C SER A 365 -28.85 13.74 27.39
N PHE A 366 -27.65 14.04 26.88
CA PHE A 366 -26.44 14.13 27.71
C PHE A 366 -26.53 15.26 28.73
N TYR A 367 -27.10 16.41 28.36
CA TYR A 367 -27.30 17.53 29.28
C TYR A 367 -28.29 17.18 30.41
N GLN A 368 -29.39 16.49 30.08
CA GLN A 368 -30.36 16.02 31.08
C GLN A 368 -29.74 15.00 32.04
N VAL A 369 -28.91 14.07 31.54
CA VAL A 369 -28.19 13.11 32.40
C VAL A 369 -27.20 13.82 33.30
N ALA A 370 -26.46 14.81 32.80
CA ALA A 370 -25.53 15.59 33.60
C ALA A 370 -26.25 16.42 34.69
N ALA A 371 -27.40 17.02 34.36
CA ALA A 371 -28.22 17.74 35.33
C ALA A 371 -28.74 16.81 36.45
N LEU A 372 -29.25 15.63 36.08
CA LEU A 372 -29.67 14.60 37.03
C LEU A 372 -28.54 14.11 37.93
N GLN A 373 -27.31 13.98 37.40
CA GLN A 373 -26.15 13.63 38.21
C GLN A 373 -25.77 14.74 39.20
N GLY A 374 -25.92 16.01 38.81
CA GLY A 374 -25.74 17.17 39.69
C GLY A 374 -26.73 17.19 40.85
N ASP A 375 -28.02 17.01 40.56
CA ASP A 375 -29.08 16.96 41.57
C ASP A 375 -28.88 15.78 42.54
N LEU A 376 -28.46 14.61 42.02
CA LEU A 376 -28.17 13.43 42.83
C LEU A 376 -26.95 13.64 43.74
N ALA A 377 -25.93 14.37 43.27
CA ALA A 377 -24.77 14.73 44.07
C ALA A 377 -25.13 15.73 45.18
N SER A 378 -26.00 16.70 44.89
CA SER A 378 -26.55 17.64 45.89
C SER A 378 -27.33 16.91 46.98
N LEU A 379 -28.25 16.03 46.60
CA LEU A 379 -29.03 15.22 47.55
C LEU A 379 -28.15 14.32 48.41
N ARG A 380 -27.06 13.77 47.83
CA ARG A 380 -26.09 12.95 48.56
C ARG A 380 -25.29 13.77 49.58
N ALA A 381 -24.95 15.01 49.25
CA ALA A 381 -24.28 15.93 50.16
C ALA A 381 -25.20 16.34 51.32
N GLU A 382 -26.48 16.60 51.06
CA GLU A 382 -27.50 16.92 52.07
C GLU A 382 -27.73 15.74 53.04
N LEU A 383 -27.83 14.51 52.50
CA LEU A 383 -27.94 13.28 53.29
C LEU A 383 -26.70 13.01 54.15
N GLN A 384 -25.50 13.33 53.66
CA GLN A 384 -24.27 13.22 54.43
C GLN A 384 -24.15 14.30 55.51
N GLY A 385 -24.64 15.52 55.24
CA GLY A 385 -24.73 16.59 56.23
C GLY A 385 -25.63 16.24 57.41
N HIS A 386 -26.82 15.69 57.15
CA HIS A 386 -27.73 15.22 58.20
C HIS A 386 -27.21 14.03 59.01
N HIS A 387 -26.33 13.20 58.42
CA HIS A 387 -25.67 12.11 59.14
C HIS A 387 -24.52 12.59 60.05
N ALA A 388 -23.86 13.70 59.70
CA ALA A 388 -22.78 14.29 60.48
C ALA A 388 -23.27 15.06 61.72
N GLU A 389 -24.52 15.54 61.71
CA GLU A 389 -25.11 16.31 62.83
C GLU A 389 -25.60 15.42 64.00
N LYS A 390 -25.59 14.08 63.84
CA LYS A 390 -26.14 13.12 64.82
C LYS A 390 -25.11 12.30 65.61
N LEU A 391 -23.82 12.64 65.60
CA LEU A 391 -22.79 11.90 66.34
C LEU A 391 -21.90 12.82 67.19
N PRO A 392 -21.79 12.62 68.53
CA PRO A 392 -20.92 13.44 69.36
C PRO A 392 -19.44 13.05 69.17
N ALA A 393 -18.60 14.08 69.07
CA ALA A 393 -17.17 13.98 68.83
C ALA A 393 -16.42 13.22 69.92
N ARG A 394 -15.57 12.26 69.53
CA ARG A 394 -14.58 11.65 70.43
C ARG A 394 -13.20 11.50 69.76
N ALA A 395 -12.26 12.24 70.36
CA ALA A 395 -10.82 12.00 70.55
C ALA A 395 -9.89 11.71 69.35
N ARG A 396 -8.98 12.67 69.12
CA ARG A 396 -7.70 12.60 68.38
C ARG A 396 -6.70 11.61 69.02
N ALA A 397 -5.89 10.97 68.18
CA ALA A 397 -4.55 10.46 68.52
C ALA A 397 -3.57 10.76 67.35
N PRO A 398 -2.25 10.97 67.60
CA PRO A 398 -1.35 11.65 66.66
C PRO A 398 -0.59 10.69 65.73
N LYS A 399 -0.24 11.21 64.53
CA LYS A 399 0.63 10.56 63.53
C LYS A 399 2.11 10.81 63.86
N ALA A 400 2.91 9.75 63.88
CA ALA A 400 4.37 9.81 63.91
C ALA A 400 4.91 10.02 62.49
N GLY A 401 5.89 10.93 62.36
CA GLY A 401 6.63 11.21 61.14
C GLY A 401 7.83 10.28 60.96
N LEU A 402 8.23 10.10 59.70
CA LEU A 402 9.51 9.52 59.29
C LEU A 402 10.17 10.51 58.33
N GLY A 403 11.36 10.96 58.72
CA GLY A 403 12.10 12.05 58.11
C GLY A 403 12.97 11.67 56.93
N GLU A 404 13.34 12.72 56.19
CA GLU A 404 14.35 12.78 55.15
C GLU A 404 15.78 12.83 55.73
N ALA A 405 16.76 12.33 54.96
CA ALA A 405 18.10 12.90 54.72
C ALA A 405 18.96 11.91 53.89
N PRO A 406 20.14 12.29 53.32
CA PRO A 406 20.33 13.35 52.32
C PRO A 406 21.22 12.89 51.14
N ALA A 407 21.37 13.80 50.16
CA ALA A 407 22.20 13.69 48.96
C ALA A 407 23.71 13.81 49.22
N VAL A 408 24.52 13.18 48.36
CA VAL A 408 25.94 13.51 48.13
C VAL A 408 26.24 13.54 46.63
N THR A 409 26.81 14.67 46.23
CA THR A 409 27.33 15.09 44.92
C THR A 409 28.72 14.56 44.57
N ALA A 410 28.93 14.16 43.31
CA ALA A 410 30.15 14.31 42.50
C ALA A 410 29.74 13.90 41.05
N GLY A 411 29.99 14.60 39.94
CA GLY A 411 31.05 15.53 39.59
C GLY A 411 32.07 14.82 38.70
N LEU A 412 31.92 14.82 37.36
CA LEU A 412 32.97 15.22 36.40
C LEU A 412 32.53 15.22 34.92
N LYS A 413 33.19 16.13 34.21
CA LYS A 413 33.03 16.69 32.87
C LYS A 413 33.60 15.84 31.69
N ILE A 414 33.01 16.06 30.51
CA ILE A 414 33.61 16.33 29.17
C ILE A 414 34.27 15.17 28.39
N PHE A 415 33.80 14.95 27.15
CA PHE A 415 34.63 14.95 25.91
C PHE A 415 33.77 15.23 24.65
N GLU A 416 34.23 16.21 23.85
CA GLU A 416 33.75 16.56 22.50
C GLU A 416 34.77 16.09 21.43
N PRO A 417 34.40 16.05 20.13
CA PRO A 417 35.10 15.33 19.06
C PRO A 417 36.04 16.22 18.22
N PRO A 418 36.87 15.64 17.32
CA PRO A 418 37.60 16.42 16.32
C PRO A 418 37.01 16.30 14.90
N ALA A 419 37.24 17.35 14.11
CA ALA A 419 36.93 17.48 12.68
C ALA A 419 38.24 17.58 11.84
N PRO A 420 38.25 17.93 10.53
CA PRO A 420 38.69 17.07 9.44
C PRO A 420 40.01 17.51 8.75
N GLY A 421 40.55 16.65 7.88
CA GLY A 421 41.74 16.92 7.06
C GLY A 421 41.47 16.88 5.54
N GLU A 422 42.09 17.81 4.82
CA GLU A 422 42.05 18.05 3.38
C GLU A 422 42.95 17.09 2.56
N GLY A 423 42.68 16.96 1.24
CA GLY A 423 43.56 16.31 0.26
C GLY A 423 43.05 16.44 -1.19
N ASN A 424 43.94 16.83 -2.11
CA ASN A 424 43.71 17.47 -3.41
C ASN A 424 43.42 16.57 -4.65
N SER A 425 42.71 17.19 -5.61
CA SER A 425 42.76 17.17 -7.10
C SER A 425 43.49 16.07 -7.91
N SER A 426 42.89 15.62 -9.03
CA SER A 426 43.23 16.11 -10.40
C SER A 426 42.52 15.35 -11.55
N GLN A 427 42.28 16.11 -12.62
CA GLN A 427 41.74 15.89 -13.97
C GLN A 427 42.22 14.64 -14.77
N SER A 428 41.42 14.13 -15.71
CA SER A 428 41.54 14.52 -17.14
C SER A 428 40.48 13.89 -18.06
N SER A 429 40.08 14.72 -19.03
CA SER A 429 39.24 14.48 -20.19
C SER A 429 40.06 13.96 -21.38
N ARG A 430 39.51 13.05 -22.21
CA ARG A 430 39.89 13.00 -23.64
C ARG A 430 38.83 12.37 -24.56
N ASN A 431 38.34 13.26 -25.43
CA ASN A 431 38.00 13.14 -26.85
C ASN A 431 36.93 12.18 -27.39
N LYS A 432 35.85 12.86 -27.80
CA LYS A 432 35.02 12.66 -29.01
C LYS A 432 35.82 12.18 -30.24
N ARG A 433 35.59 10.93 -30.65
CA ARG A 433 35.62 10.42 -32.05
C ARG A 433 35.10 8.98 -32.04
N ALA A 434 33.83 8.80 -31.71
CA ALA A 434 33.17 7.49 -31.76
C ALA A 434 31.65 7.72 -31.77
N ILE A 435 31.08 8.20 -32.89
CA ILE A 435 29.63 8.42 -32.97
C ILE A 435 28.98 7.57 -34.08
N GLN A 436 29.75 6.91 -34.95
CA GLN A 436 29.19 6.00 -35.96
C GLN A 436 29.41 4.51 -35.67
N GLY A 437 30.45 4.13 -34.94
CA GLY A 437 30.66 2.73 -34.51
C GLY A 437 29.96 2.36 -33.19
N ALA A 438 29.37 3.33 -32.49
CA ALA A 438 28.79 3.15 -31.15
C ALA A 438 27.40 2.50 -31.19
N GLU A 439 26.58 2.75 -32.22
CA GLU A 439 25.23 2.16 -32.31
C GLU A 439 25.29 0.65 -32.65
N GLU A 440 26.18 0.22 -33.55
CA GLU A 440 26.37 -1.20 -33.86
C GLU A 440 27.00 -1.97 -32.69
N THR A 441 27.96 -1.37 -31.97
CA THR A 441 28.57 -2.02 -30.79
C THR A 441 27.60 -2.15 -29.62
N VAL A 442 26.76 -1.14 -29.34
CA VAL A 442 25.74 -1.25 -28.29
C VAL A 442 24.69 -2.32 -28.61
N ILE A 443 24.30 -2.48 -29.88
CA ILE A 443 23.37 -3.54 -30.31
C ILE A 443 24.03 -4.92 -30.16
N GLN A 444 25.29 -5.07 -30.58
CA GLN A 444 26.04 -6.33 -30.46
C GLN A 444 26.25 -6.72 -28.99
N ASP A 445 26.62 -5.76 -28.13
CA ASP A 445 26.85 -6.00 -26.70
C ASP A 445 25.54 -6.33 -25.96
N CYS A 446 24.42 -5.72 -26.35
CA CYS A 446 23.10 -6.07 -25.82
C CYS A 446 22.66 -7.48 -26.22
N LEU A 447 22.94 -7.89 -27.47
CA LEU A 447 22.63 -9.25 -27.95
C LEU A 447 23.51 -10.30 -27.27
N GLN A 448 24.79 -9.99 -27.02
CA GLN A 448 25.70 -10.87 -26.28
C GLN A 448 25.26 -11.05 -24.82
N LEU A 449 24.80 -9.98 -24.17
CA LEU A 449 24.23 -10.05 -22.81
C LEU A 449 22.94 -10.90 -22.72
N ILE A 450 22.14 -10.95 -23.79
CA ILE A 450 20.95 -11.83 -23.85
C ILE A 450 21.38 -13.29 -23.99
N ALA A 451 22.37 -13.58 -24.84
CA ALA A 451 22.93 -14.92 -25.02
C ALA A 451 23.57 -15.48 -23.74
N ASP A 452 24.22 -14.62 -22.96
CA ASP A 452 24.90 -15.01 -21.71
C ASP A 452 23.93 -15.12 -20.51
N SER A 453 22.66 -14.73 -20.66
CA SER A 453 21.65 -14.73 -19.59
C SER A 453 20.86 -16.05 -19.46
N GLU A 454 21.10 -17.04 -20.33
CA GLU A 454 20.50 -18.36 -20.19
C GLU A 454 21.02 -19.06 -18.93
N THR A 455 20.24 -19.01 -17.85
CA THR A 455 20.37 -19.87 -16.67
C THR A 455 19.31 -20.98 -16.73
N PRO A 456 19.61 -22.18 -16.23
CA PRO A 456 18.94 -23.40 -16.65
C PRO A 456 17.50 -23.48 -16.15
N THR A 457 16.59 -23.80 -17.07
CA THR A 457 15.23 -24.24 -16.81
C THR A 457 15.18 -25.36 -15.77
N ILE A 458 14.51 -25.11 -14.66
CA ILE A 458 14.13 -26.13 -13.67
C ILE A 458 13.07 -27.05 -14.32
N GLN A 459 13.48 -28.25 -14.75
CA GLN A 459 12.55 -29.32 -15.09
C GLN A 459 11.81 -29.76 -13.82
N LYS A 460 10.49 -29.59 -13.80
CA LYS A 460 9.61 -30.22 -12.80
C LYS A 460 9.49 -31.71 -13.11
N GLY A 461 9.72 -32.52 -12.08
CA GLY A 461 9.71 -33.99 -12.12
C GLY A 461 8.40 -34.58 -12.65
N ALA A 462 8.56 -35.55 -13.54
CA ALA A 462 7.48 -36.39 -14.04
C ALA A 462 6.98 -37.33 -12.94
N ALA A 463 5.66 -37.29 -12.73
CA ALA A 463 4.94 -38.27 -11.93
C ALA A 463 5.04 -39.66 -12.57
N LYS A 464 5.48 -40.64 -11.78
CA LYS A 464 5.33 -42.06 -12.09
C LYS A 464 3.85 -42.40 -12.23
N ASN A 465 3.43 -42.86 -13.40
CA ASN A 465 2.21 -43.66 -13.54
C ASN A 465 2.59 -45.04 -14.06
N ASN A 466 2.20 -46.04 -13.27
CA ASN A 466 2.24 -47.45 -13.58
C ASN A 466 1.34 -47.78 -14.77
N CYS A 467 1.88 -48.44 -15.79
CA CYS A 467 1.14 -49.38 -16.62
C CYS A 467 2.05 -50.59 -16.89
N VAL A 468 1.69 -51.73 -16.28
CA VAL A 468 2.20 -53.06 -16.59
C VAL A 468 1.14 -53.75 -17.44
N HIS A 469 1.54 -54.25 -18.61
CA HIS A 469 1.14 -55.53 -19.23
C HIS A 469 1.86 -55.67 -20.58
N PRO A 470 2.15 -56.88 -21.08
CA PRO A 470 1.86 -58.21 -20.51
C PRO A 470 3.00 -58.80 -19.68
#